data_AF-A0A3N5SY49-F1
#
_entry.id   AF-A0A3N5SY49-F1
#
_cell.length_a   1.000
_cell.length_b   1.000
_cell.length_c   1.000
_cell.angle_alpha   90.00
_cell.angle_beta   90.00
_cell.angle_gamma   90.00
#
_symmetry.space_group_name_H-M   'P 1'
#
loop_
_entity.id
_entity.type
_entity.pdbx_description
1 polymer ?
#
loop_
_entity_poly.entity_id
_entity_poly.type
_entity_poly.pdbx_seq_one_letter_code
_entity_poly.pdbx_strand_id
1 'polypeptide(L)'
;MFLSNFGKKTIDALSFTSEIRELCEVLNRKLEQPDEVSSKTVVSHPGGFSKELSRRRLSIAESYIQVIRRLESNYYEERISALENLVRQSFHAKTLKLPLNTARVQINLIKEAIKNRNNRRRQLELISDFGLASYGEEQVIRRLCKKFYLVEVPETGQPLKDLHMGWDYHVHDNLSEGRKTPSQVLLDAFIKGISEVVLAHYTLRDENIIKEAYQAGQILGVKVRIGIEFSVGPKWNRRHFMYLPP
;
A
#
# COMPACT_ATOMS: atom_id res chain seq x y z
N MET A 1 -0.25 -36.36 11.38
CA MET A 1 -0.01 -34.91 11.15
C MET A 1 1.32 -34.61 10.45
N PHE A 2 2.42 -35.31 10.74
CA PHE A 2 3.77 -35.06 10.15
C PHE A 2 3.88 -35.26 8.62
N LEU A 3 3.22 -36.26 8.04
CA LEU A 3 3.26 -36.53 6.59
C LEU A 3 2.65 -35.39 5.75
N SER A 4 1.65 -34.68 6.27
CA SER A 4 0.98 -33.58 5.54
C SER A 4 1.83 -32.32 5.41
N ASN A 5 2.70 -32.03 6.39
CA ASN A 5 3.58 -30.86 6.37
C ASN A 5 4.81 -31.09 5.50
N PHE A 6 5.31 -32.32 5.44
CA PHE A 6 6.42 -32.66 4.55
C PHE A 6 6.01 -32.58 3.07
N GLY A 7 4.84 -33.14 2.72
CA GLY A 7 4.30 -33.06 1.36
C GLY A 7 4.00 -31.63 0.89
N LYS A 8 3.50 -30.76 1.80
CA LYS A 8 3.30 -29.33 1.47
C LYS A 8 4.62 -28.62 1.21
N LYS A 9 5.67 -28.88 2.00
CA LYS A 9 7.00 -28.27 1.82
C LYS A 9 7.65 -28.69 0.50
N THR A 10 7.51 -29.95 0.08
CA THR A 10 8.04 -30.42 -1.21
C THR A 10 7.29 -29.81 -2.39
N ILE A 11 5.95 -29.75 -2.34
CA ILE A 11 5.14 -29.10 -3.38
C ILE A 11 5.52 -27.61 -3.53
N ASP A 12 5.67 -26.88 -2.42
CA ASP A 12 6.10 -25.48 -2.46
C ASP A 12 7.51 -25.31 -3.05
N ALA A 13 8.44 -26.19 -2.68
CA ALA A 13 9.82 -26.15 -3.19
C ALA A 13 9.91 -26.41 -4.70
N LEU A 14 9.00 -27.23 -5.24
CA LEU A 14 8.91 -27.49 -6.69
C LEU A 14 8.14 -26.38 -7.43
N SER A 15 7.19 -25.71 -6.77
CA SER A 15 6.33 -24.71 -7.39
C SER A 15 6.95 -23.31 -7.45
N PHE A 16 7.89 -22.98 -6.55
CA PHE A 16 8.44 -21.64 -6.40
C PHE A 16 9.96 -21.65 -6.29
N THR A 17 10.58 -20.66 -6.92
CA THR A 17 12.03 -20.46 -6.85
C THR A 17 12.48 -20.19 -5.41
N SER A 18 13.77 -20.44 -5.14
CA SER A 18 14.40 -20.11 -3.85
C SER A 18 14.24 -18.63 -3.50
N GLU A 19 14.40 -17.73 -4.48
CA GLU A 19 14.26 -16.29 -4.31
C GLU A 19 12.87 -15.87 -3.82
N ILE A 20 11.80 -16.47 -4.38
CA ILE A 20 10.41 -16.19 -3.96
C ILE A 20 10.18 -16.67 -2.52
N ARG A 21 10.70 -17.85 -2.18
CA ARG A 21 10.59 -18.39 -0.82
C ARG A 21 11.36 -17.53 0.18
N GLU A 22 12.57 -17.10 -0.15
CA GLU A 22 13.39 -16.22 0.68
C GLU A 22 12.69 -14.87 0.89
N LEU A 23 12.19 -14.23 -0.18
CA LEU A 23 11.46 -12.97 -0.06
C LEU A 23 10.24 -13.08 0.85
N CYS A 24 9.50 -14.20 0.75
CA CYS A 24 8.36 -14.50 1.63
C CYS A 24 8.78 -14.67 3.10
N GLU A 25 9.90 -15.35 3.36
CA GLU A 25 10.43 -15.53 4.71
C GLU A 25 10.93 -14.21 5.31
N VAL A 26 11.62 -13.38 4.53
CA VAL A 26 12.04 -12.05 4.96
C VAL A 26 10.82 -11.18 5.31
N LEU A 27 9.77 -11.22 4.49
CA LEU A 27 8.53 -10.49 4.74
C LEU A 27 7.89 -10.92 6.05
N ASN A 28 7.74 -12.23 6.29
CA ASN A 28 7.13 -12.74 7.52
C ASN A 28 7.95 -12.38 8.76
N ARG A 29 9.28 -12.52 8.69
CA ARG A 29 10.18 -12.11 9.77
C ARG A 29 10.03 -10.62 10.10
N LYS A 30 9.87 -9.76 9.09
CA LYS A 30 9.67 -8.30 9.29
C LYS A 30 8.31 -7.98 9.91
N LEU A 31 7.28 -8.77 9.64
CA LEU A 31 5.96 -8.64 10.28
C LEU A 31 5.98 -9.07 11.75
N GLU A 32 6.85 -10.03 12.11
CA GLU A 32 6.98 -10.56 13.48
C GLU A 32 7.89 -9.72 14.39
N GLN A 33 8.80 -8.92 13.82
CA GLN A 33 9.68 -8.04 14.59
C GLN A 33 8.87 -7.03 15.41
N PRO A 34 9.19 -6.72 16.67
CA PRO A 34 8.53 -5.67 17.46
C PRO A 34 8.88 -4.25 16.99
N ASP A 35 8.03 -3.26 17.30
CA ASP A 35 8.09 -1.89 16.75
C ASP A 35 9.32 -1.05 17.19
N GLU A 36 10.01 -1.47 18.24
CA GLU A 36 11.15 -0.76 18.84
C GLU A 36 12.47 -0.96 18.09
N VAL A 37 12.57 -1.99 17.23
CA VAL A 37 13.79 -2.26 16.48
C VAL A 37 13.80 -1.40 15.22
N SER A 38 14.37 -0.19 15.33
CA SER A 38 14.69 0.64 14.16
C SER A 38 15.55 -0.17 13.20
N SER A 39 14.94 -0.64 12.10
CA SER A 39 15.65 -1.43 11.11
C SER A 39 16.58 -0.49 10.35
N LYS A 40 17.85 -0.44 10.75
CA LYS A 40 18.90 0.16 9.93
C LYS A 40 18.84 -0.47 8.55
N THR A 41 18.56 0.36 7.55
CA THR A 41 18.61 -0.01 6.13
C THR A 41 19.96 -0.67 5.86
N VAL A 42 19.96 -1.95 5.52
CA VAL A 42 21.20 -2.65 5.13
C VAL A 42 21.65 -2.07 3.80
N VAL A 43 22.56 -1.10 3.85
CA VAL A 43 23.25 -0.59 2.68
C VAL A 43 24.36 -1.57 2.33
N SER A 44 24.31 -2.16 1.13
CA SER A 44 25.44 -2.89 0.57
C SER A 44 25.63 -2.58 -0.93
N HIS A 45 26.88 -2.69 -1.36
CA HIS A 45 27.54 -2.20 -2.58
C HIS A 45 26.95 -2.70 -3.92
N PRO A 46 27.27 -2.01 -5.06
CA PRO A 46 26.60 -2.24 -6.34
C PRO A 46 26.87 -3.65 -6.85
N GLY A 47 25.80 -4.38 -7.10
CA GLY A 47 25.82 -5.67 -7.79
C GLY A 47 24.70 -5.66 -8.83
N GLY A 48 24.90 -6.40 -9.92
CA GLY A 48 24.11 -6.29 -11.16
C GLY A 48 22.59 -6.38 -11.01
N PHE A 49 21.89 -6.14 -12.14
CA PHE A 49 20.45 -5.94 -12.26
C PHE A 49 19.55 -6.85 -11.40
N SER A 50 19.83 -8.16 -11.31
CA SER A 50 19.03 -9.09 -10.48
C SER A 50 19.10 -8.79 -8.97
N LYS A 51 20.28 -8.39 -8.47
CA LYS A 51 20.48 -8.04 -7.06
C LYS A 51 19.81 -6.71 -6.73
N GLU A 52 19.90 -5.74 -7.64
CA GLU A 52 19.22 -4.46 -7.54
C GLU A 52 17.69 -4.62 -7.52
N LEU A 53 17.13 -5.43 -8.43
CA LEU A 53 15.70 -5.71 -8.49
C LEU A 53 15.21 -6.42 -7.22
N SER A 54 15.97 -7.38 -6.70
CA SER A 54 15.66 -8.06 -5.44
C SER A 54 15.68 -7.11 -4.24
N ARG A 55 16.67 -6.20 -4.18
CA ARG A 55 16.72 -5.15 -3.16
C ARG A 55 15.55 -4.19 -3.25
N ARG A 56 15.15 -3.81 -4.46
CA ARG A 56 13.98 -2.95 -4.70
C ARG A 56 12.70 -3.62 -4.21
N ARG A 57 12.48 -4.88 -4.57
CA ARG A 57 11.34 -5.70 -4.10
C ARG A 57 11.26 -5.74 -2.58
N LEU A 58 12.38 -5.96 -1.91
CA LEU A 58 12.46 -5.90 -0.45
C LEU A 58 12.13 -4.50 0.09
N SER A 59 12.65 -3.44 -0.53
CA SER A 59 12.39 -2.08 -0.07
C SER A 59 10.92 -1.68 -0.22
N ILE A 60 10.23 -2.10 -1.28
CA ILE A 60 8.78 -1.93 -1.44
C ILE A 60 8.04 -2.64 -0.29
N ALA A 61 8.38 -3.90 -0.03
CA ALA A 61 7.76 -4.69 1.03
C ALA A 61 7.95 -4.08 2.43
N GLU A 62 9.19 -3.70 2.77
CA GLU A 62 9.51 -3.09 4.07
C GLU A 62 8.84 -1.73 4.25
N SER A 63 8.85 -0.89 3.22
CA SER A 63 8.21 0.43 3.27
C SER A 63 6.70 0.30 3.46
N TYR A 64 6.06 -0.64 2.76
CA TYR A 64 4.64 -0.92 2.98
C TYR A 64 4.36 -1.38 4.41
N ILE A 65 5.18 -2.27 4.97
CA ILE A 65 5.07 -2.70 6.38
C ILE A 65 5.16 -1.50 7.32
N GLN A 66 6.13 -0.61 7.13
CA GLN A 66 6.31 0.58 7.95
C GLN A 66 5.10 1.52 7.90
N VAL A 67 4.50 1.72 6.71
CA VAL A 67 3.26 2.50 6.56
C VAL A 67 2.11 1.93 7.39
N ILE A 68 2.01 0.60 7.52
CA ILE A 68 0.84 -0.04 8.16
C ILE A 68 0.98 -0.36 9.66
N ARG A 69 2.18 -0.31 10.22
CA ARG A 69 2.45 -0.78 11.60
C ARG A 69 2.08 0.24 12.68
N ARG A 70 2.57 1.48 12.54
CA ARG A 70 2.40 2.51 13.57
C ARG A 70 1.14 3.31 13.29
N LEU A 71 0.10 3.17 14.11
CA LEU A 71 -1.20 3.82 13.88
C LEU A 71 -1.34 5.17 14.62
N GLU A 72 -0.54 5.39 15.66
CA GLU A 72 -0.64 6.58 16.52
C GLU A 72 -0.20 7.86 15.76
N SER A 73 -0.82 9.00 16.07
CA SER A 73 -0.62 10.25 15.30
C SER A 73 0.77 10.87 15.44
N ASN A 74 1.47 10.62 16.54
CA ASN A 74 2.88 11.01 16.76
C ASN A 74 3.86 10.38 15.76
N TYR A 75 3.54 9.23 15.17
CA TYR A 75 4.39 8.55 14.18
C TYR A 75 4.10 8.94 12.71
N TYR A 76 3.44 10.08 12.49
CA TYR A 76 3.06 10.49 11.14
C TYR A 76 4.27 10.73 10.24
N GLU A 77 5.37 11.28 10.77
CA GLU A 77 6.59 11.56 9.98
C GLU A 77 7.22 10.27 9.48
N GLU A 78 7.33 9.23 10.32
CA GLU A 78 7.84 7.93 9.89
C GLU A 78 6.92 7.27 8.86
N ARG A 79 5.59 7.40 9.01
CA ARG A 79 4.64 6.90 8.00
C ARG A 79 4.81 7.61 6.67
N ILE A 80 4.95 8.93 6.68
CA ILE A 80 5.16 9.75 5.48
C ILE A 80 6.49 9.39 4.82
N SER A 81 7.59 9.28 5.57
CA SER A 81 8.89 8.85 5.02
C SER A 81 8.83 7.45 4.41
N ALA A 82 8.14 6.52 5.07
CA ALA A 82 7.92 5.18 4.53
C ALA A 82 7.07 5.21 3.25
N LEU A 83 6.05 6.07 3.18
CA LEU A 83 5.20 6.24 2.00
C LEU A 83 5.98 6.83 0.81
N GLU A 84 6.81 7.85 1.04
CA GLU A 84 7.71 8.42 0.04
C GLU A 84 8.66 7.35 -0.52
N ASN A 85 9.27 6.56 0.36
CA ASN A 85 10.14 5.48 -0.09
C ASN A 85 9.36 4.42 -0.87
N LEU A 86 8.17 4.04 -0.41
CA LEU A 86 7.31 3.08 -1.11
C LEU A 86 6.99 3.54 -2.54
N VAL A 87 6.56 4.79 -2.71
CA VAL A 87 6.25 5.37 -4.03
C VAL A 87 7.52 5.43 -4.89
N ARG A 88 8.63 5.95 -4.33
CA ARG A 88 9.91 6.03 -5.04
C ARG A 88 10.38 4.68 -5.59
N GLN A 89 10.27 3.61 -4.81
CA GLN A 89 10.68 2.27 -5.24
C GLN A 89 9.68 1.62 -6.22
N SER A 90 8.39 1.93 -6.08
CA SER A 90 7.34 1.35 -6.92
C SER A 90 7.31 1.94 -8.33
N PHE A 91 7.59 3.24 -8.47
CA PHE A 91 7.72 3.94 -9.75
C PHE A 91 9.12 3.83 -10.39
N HIS A 92 10.02 3.05 -9.80
CA HIS A 92 11.41 2.95 -10.24
C HIS A 92 11.54 2.11 -11.53
N ALA A 93 11.25 2.74 -12.67
CA ALA A 93 11.86 2.47 -13.97
C ALA A 93 11.37 3.51 -15.00
N LYS A 94 12.30 4.33 -15.49
CA LYS A 94 12.04 5.38 -16.50
C LYS A 94 11.58 4.83 -17.86
N THR A 95 11.61 3.52 -18.05
CA THR A 95 11.37 2.81 -19.32
C THR A 95 10.11 1.95 -19.32
N LEU A 96 9.33 1.92 -18.23
CA LEU A 96 8.09 1.15 -18.20
C LEU A 96 7.04 1.82 -19.08
N LYS A 97 6.28 0.98 -19.81
CA LYS A 97 5.12 1.44 -20.58
C LYS A 97 3.93 1.78 -19.68
N LEU A 98 3.77 1.06 -18.56
CA LEU A 98 2.65 1.23 -17.62
C LEU A 98 3.12 1.57 -16.18
N PRO A 99 3.87 2.66 -15.95
CA PRO A 99 4.49 2.94 -14.64
C PRO A 99 3.46 3.07 -13.51
N LEU A 100 2.34 3.77 -13.73
CA LEU A 100 1.32 4.01 -12.69
C LEU A 100 0.60 2.71 -12.31
N ASN A 101 0.13 1.95 -13.29
CA ASN A 101 -0.51 0.66 -13.03
C ASN A 101 0.47 -0.37 -12.44
N THR A 102 1.74 -0.34 -12.87
CA THR A 102 2.78 -1.21 -12.31
C THR A 102 3.01 -0.92 -10.83
N ALA A 103 3.09 0.35 -10.43
CA ALA A 103 3.20 0.74 -9.03
C ALA A 103 1.97 0.26 -8.22
N ARG A 104 0.76 0.51 -8.72
CA ARG A 104 -0.50 0.09 -8.07
C ARG A 104 -0.58 -1.42 -7.87
N VAL A 105 -0.26 -2.21 -8.89
CA VAL A 105 -0.27 -3.68 -8.85
C VAL A 105 0.79 -4.20 -7.87
N GLN A 106 2.02 -3.68 -7.92
CA GLN A 106 3.10 -4.08 -7.02
C GLN A 106 2.70 -3.90 -5.55
N ILE A 107 2.17 -2.73 -5.20
CA ILE A 107 1.74 -2.41 -3.84
C ILE A 107 0.56 -3.30 -3.42
N ASN A 108 -0.42 -3.50 -4.30
CA ASN A 108 -1.56 -4.38 -4.02
C ASN A 108 -1.14 -5.82 -3.74
N LEU A 109 -0.15 -6.34 -4.48
CA LEU A 109 0.36 -7.69 -4.28
C LEU A 109 1.03 -7.87 -2.91
N ILE A 110 1.84 -6.90 -2.49
CA ILE A 110 2.43 -6.89 -1.13
C ILE A 110 1.34 -6.80 -0.06
N LYS A 111 0.37 -5.90 -0.23
CA LYS A 111 -0.79 -5.77 0.65
C LYS A 111 -1.52 -7.10 0.82
N GLU A 112 -1.85 -7.77 -0.27
CA GLU A 112 -2.55 -9.05 -0.23
C GLU A 112 -1.67 -10.17 0.32
N ALA A 113 -0.35 -10.16 0.05
CA ALA A 113 0.57 -11.15 0.62
C ALA A 113 0.65 -11.05 2.15
N ILE A 114 0.63 -9.83 2.70
CA ILE A 114 0.60 -9.60 4.15
C ILE A 114 -0.71 -10.08 4.76
N LYS A 115 -1.86 -9.78 4.12
CA LYS A 115 -3.17 -10.27 4.56
C LYS A 115 -3.24 -11.80 4.58
N ASN A 116 -2.57 -12.45 3.63
CA ASN A 116 -2.57 -13.91 3.48
C ASN A 116 -1.39 -14.60 4.19
N ARG A 117 -0.74 -13.96 5.18
CA ARG A 117 0.41 -14.55 5.91
C ARG A 117 0.13 -15.91 6.55
N ASN A 118 -1.12 -16.17 6.94
CA ASN A 118 -1.55 -17.43 7.53
C ASN A 118 -1.85 -18.52 6.48
N ASN A 119 -1.85 -18.17 5.19
CA ASN A 119 -2.01 -19.11 4.07
C ASN A 119 -0.74 -19.08 3.21
N ARG A 120 0.26 -19.88 3.62
CA ARG A 120 1.59 -19.91 2.99
C ARG A 120 1.55 -20.10 1.48
N ARG A 121 0.72 -21.01 0.99
CA ARG A 121 0.62 -21.27 -0.46
C ARG A 121 0.15 -20.01 -1.20
N ARG A 122 -0.95 -19.40 -0.73
CA ARG A 122 -1.48 -18.18 -1.33
C ARG A 122 -0.50 -17.01 -1.22
N GLN A 123 0.22 -16.91 -0.10
CA GLN A 123 1.25 -15.90 0.10
C GLN A 123 2.38 -16.06 -0.93
N LEU A 124 2.90 -17.28 -1.13
CA LEU A 124 3.95 -17.55 -2.12
C LEU A 124 3.48 -17.25 -3.56
N GLU A 125 2.23 -17.53 -3.90
CA GLU A 125 1.65 -17.14 -5.20
C GLU A 125 1.63 -15.63 -5.39
N LEU A 126 1.27 -14.87 -4.35
CA LEU A 126 1.25 -13.40 -4.38
C LEU A 126 2.66 -12.82 -4.50
N ILE A 127 3.64 -13.39 -3.81
CA ILE A 127 5.05 -12.99 -3.93
C ILE A 127 5.62 -13.36 -5.30
N SER A 128 5.19 -14.50 -5.87
CA SER A 128 5.53 -14.89 -7.25
C SER A 128 4.96 -13.90 -8.27
N ASP A 129 3.67 -13.57 -8.16
CA ASP A 129 3.03 -12.54 -9.00
C ASP A 129 3.73 -11.18 -8.85
N PHE A 130 4.16 -10.83 -7.63
CA PHE A 130 4.93 -9.60 -7.36
C PHE A 130 6.29 -9.60 -8.06
N GLY A 131 6.97 -10.75 -8.08
CA GLY A 131 8.19 -10.94 -8.85
C GLY A 131 8.00 -10.68 -10.35
N LEU A 132 6.90 -11.17 -10.93
CA LEU A 132 6.55 -10.93 -12.33
C LEU A 132 6.18 -9.45 -12.57
N ALA A 133 5.34 -8.87 -11.71
CA ALA A 133 4.94 -7.47 -11.82
C ALA A 133 6.12 -6.49 -11.73
N SER A 134 7.19 -6.86 -11.04
CA SER A 134 8.38 -6.03 -10.86
C SER A 134 9.11 -5.73 -12.17
N TYR A 135 8.93 -6.52 -13.23
CA TYR A 135 9.48 -6.24 -14.56
C TYR A 135 8.64 -5.24 -15.37
N GLY A 136 7.39 -4.96 -14.95
CA GLY A 136 6.51 -3.98 -15.59
C GLY A 136 6.08 -4.33 -17.01
N GLU A 137 6.07 -5.63 -17.37
CA GLU A 137 5.58 -6.09 -18.65
C GLU A 137 4.08 -5.81 -18.81
N GLU A 138 3.72 -5.12 -19.89
CA GLU A 138 2.36 -4.63 -20.15
C GLU A 138 1.28 -5.70 -20.02
N GLN A 139 1.49 -6.87 -20.66
CA GLN A 139 0.54 -7.99 -20.62
C GLN A 139 0.37 -8.56 -19.21
N VAL A 140 1.46 -8.63 -18.44
CA VAL A 140 1.46 -9.12 -17.05
C VAL A 140 0.68 -8.14 -16.17
N ILE A 141 0.94 -6.84 -16.30
CA ILE A 141 0.29 -5.81 -15.50
C ILE A 141 -1.22 -5.77 -15.78
N ARG A 142 -1.65 -5.74 -17.04
CA ARG A 142 -3.08 -5.76 -17.38
C ARG A 142 -3.79 -7.01 -16.86
N ARG A 143 -3.15 -8.19 -16.99
CA ARG A 143 -3.66 -9.45 -16.44
C ARG A 143 -3.82 -9.37 -14.93
N LEU A 144 -2.84 -8.80 -14.22
CA LEU A 144 -2.89 -8.65 -12.76
C LEU A 144 -3.92 -7.61 -12.34
N CYS A 145 -4.07 -6.49 -13.04
CA CYS A 145 -5.18 -5.55 -12.80
C CYS A 145 -6.52 -6.28 -12.86
N LYS A 146 -6.77 -7.06 -13.92
CA LYS A 146 -7.99 -7.87 -14.05
C LYS A 146 -8.12 -8.90 -12.92
N LYS A 147 -7.05 -9.64 -12.59
CA LYS A 147 -7.03 -10.67 -11.54
C LYS A 147 -7.43 -10.11 -10.16
N PHE A 148 -7.05 -8.88 -9.86
CA PHE A 148 -7.31 -8.21 -8.58
C PHE A 148 -8.44 -7.18 -8.63
N TYR A 149 -9.22 -7.15 -9.73
CA TYR A 149 -10.31 -6.19 -9.93
C TYR A 149 -9.87 -4.72 -9.77
N LEU A 150 -8.64 -4.42 -10.18
CA LEU A 150 -8.13 -3.06 -10.24
C LEU A 150 -8.50 -2.46 -11.60
N VAL A 151 -9.13 -1.29 -11.60
CA VAL A 151 -9.38 -0.52 -12.81
C VAL A 151 -8.03 -0.10 -13.40
N GLU A 152 -7.78 -0.40 -14.67
CA GLU A 152 -6.61 0.10 -15.39
C GLU A 152 -6.76 1.61 -15.58
N VAL A 153 -5.77 2.36 -15.10
CA VAL A 153 -5.75 3.83 -15.16
C VAL A 153 -4.96 4.27 -16.39
N PRO A 154 -5.35 5.35 -17.11
CA PRO A 154 -4.57 5.89 -18.21
C PRO A 154 -3.15 6.29 -17.80
N GLU A 155 -2.17 5.92 -18.62
CA GLU A 155 -0.75 6.25 -18.40
C GLU A 155 -0.38 7.57 -19.09
N THR A 156 -1.05 8.67 -18.71
CA THR A 156 -0.82 10.00 -19.31
C THR A 156 0.42 10.71 -18.75
N GLY A 157 1.06 10.12 -17.74
CA GLY A 157 2.14 10.75 -16.97
C GLY A 157 1.65 11.75 -15.91
N GLN A 158 0.34 11.97 -15.81
CA GLN A 158 -0.27 12.82 -14.79
C GLN A 158 -0.56 12.02 -13.50
N PRO A 159 -0.55 12.67 -12.32
CA PRO A 159 -1.00 12.04 -11.09
C PRO A 159 -2.51 11.74 -11.11
N LEU A 160 -2.96 10.79 -10.29
CA LEU A 160 -4.37 10.34 -10.26
C LEU A 160 -5.38 11.47 -10.09
N LYS A 161 -5.05 12.48 -9.28
CA LYS A 161 -5.87 13.67 -9.02
C LYS A 161 -6.28 14.44 -10.28
N ASP A 162 -5.48 14.36 -11.34
CA ASP A 162 -5.70 15.08 -12.61
C ASP A 162 -6.40 14.21 -13.66
N LEU A 163 -6.64 12.92 -13.37
CA LEU A 163 -7.30 11.98 -14.29
C LEU A 163 -8.82 11.91 -14.13
N HIS A 164 -9.37 12.47 -13.06
CA HIS A 164 -10.81 12.54 -12.79
C HIS A 164 -11.56 11.18 -12.88
N MET A 165 -10.95 10.09 -12.42
CA MET A 165 -11.44 8.73 -12.65
C MET A 165 -12.36 8.17 -11.56
N GLY A 166 -12.43 8.81 -10.39
CA GLY A 166 -13.29 8.36 -9.31
C GLY A 166 -13.05 9.14 -8.02
N TRP A 167 -14.03 9.09 -7.14
CA TRP A 167 -14.01 9.80 -5.86
C TRP A 167 -14.64 8.96 -4.75
N ASP A 168 -14.19 9.20 -3.52
CA ASP A 168 -14.86 8.75 -2.31
C ASP A 168 -15.02 9.96 -1.36
N TYR A 169 -16.26 10.44 -1.22
CA TYR A 169 -16.53 11.70 -0.53
C TYR A 169 -16.84 11.54 0.95
N HIS A 170 -16.81 10.33 1.51
CA HIS A 170 -17.10 10.13 2.93
C HIS A 170 -16.29 8.98 3.50
N VAL A 171 -15.05 9.26 3.90
CA VAL A 171 -14.15 8.25 4.46
C VAL A 171 -13.68 8.62 5.86
N HIS A 172 -13.85 7.71 6.81
CA HIS A 172 -13.28 7.85 8.15
C HIS A 172 -11.90 7.18 8.25
N ASP A 173 -10.95 7.90 8.84
CA ASP A 173 -9.67 7.38 9.29
C ASP A 173 -9.70 7.05 10.80
N ASN A 174 -8.56 6.66 11.35
CA ASN A 174 -8.41 6.26 12.74
C ASN A 174 -8.46 7.41 13.77
N LEU A 175 -8.57 8.67 13.34
CA LEU A 175 -8.87 9.78 14.25
C LEU A 175 -10.37 9.83 14.60
N SER A 176 -11.21 9.23 13.75
CA SER A 176 -12.66 9.14 13.93
C SER A 176 -13.11 7.68 14.14
N GLU A 177 -13.99 7.16 13.28
CA GLU A 177 -14.52 5.78 13.40
C GLU A 177 -13.77 4.77 12.53
N GLY A 178 -12.80 5.23 11.74
CA GLY A 178 -11.99 4.39 10.88
C GLY A 178 -10.97 3.56 11.65
N ARG A 179 -10.41 2.56 10.97
CA ARG A 179 -9.34 1.69 11.52
C ARG A 179 -7.96 1.94 10.90
N LYS A 180 -7.88 2.90 9.97
CA LYS A 180 -6.71 3.15 9.13
C LYS A 180 -6.25 4.58 9.27
N THR A 181 -4.94 4.82 9.30
CA THR A 181 -4.38 6.17 9.25
C THR A 181 -4.68 6.85 7.90
N PRO A 182 -4.58 8.19 7.80
CA PRO A 182 -4.69 8.89 6.53
C PRO A 182 -3.81 8.29 5.43
N SER A 183 -2.53 7.98 5.74
CA SER A 183 -1.62 7.35 4.77
C SER A 183 -2.15 6.02 4.26
N GLN A 184 -2.72 5.18 5.14
CA GLN A 184 -3.29 3.89 4.75
C GLN A 184 -4.57 4.03 3.93
N VAL A 185 -5.44 5.00 4.26
CA VAL A 185 -6.65 5.30 3.49
C VAL A 185 -6.28 5.74 2.07
N LEU A 186 -5.35 6.68 1.95
CA LEU A 186 -4.94 7.23 0.67
C LEU A 186 -4.13 6.24 -0.16
N LEU A 187 -3.31 5.39 0.47
CA LEU A 187 -2.63 4.29 -0.22
C LEU A 187 -3.64 3.30 -0.82
N ASP A 188 -4.72 3.00 -0.10
CA ASP A 188 -5.80 2.17 -0.61
C ASP A 188 -6.55 2.83 -1.77
N ALA A 189 -6.78 4.14 -1.71
CA ALA A 189 -7.36 4.92 -2.80
C ALA A 189 -6.45 4.90 -4.05
N PHE A 190 -5.14 5.10 -3.86
CA PHE A 190 -4.14 5.00 -4.93
C PHE A 190 -4.16 3.63 -5.62
N ILE A 191 -4.12 2.54 -4.84
CA ILE A 191 -4.20 1.17 -5.37
C ILE A 191 -5.47 1.00 -6.22
N LYS A 192 -6.61 1.50 -5.73
CA LYS A 192 -7.90 1.43 -6.44
C LYS A 192 -7.99 2.36 -7.66
N GLY A 193 -7.11 3.34 -7.79
CA GLY A 193 -7.16 4.34 -8.87
C GLY A 193 -8.18 5.46 -8.63
N ILE A 194 -8.47 5.75 -7.36
CA ILE A 194 -9.37 6.85 -6.96
C ILE A 194 -8.59 8.17 -7.03
N SER A 195 -9.19 9.18 -7.68
CA SER A 195 -8.58 10.50 -7.89
C SER A 195 -8.77 11.45 -6.72
N GLU A 196 -9.88 11.34 -5.99
CA GLU A 196 -10.22 12.25 -4.89
C GLU A 196 -10.80 11.52 -3.68
N VAL A 197 -10.34 11.86 -2.48
CA VAL A 197 -10.85 11.37 -1.20
C VAL A 197 -11.18 12.54 -0.29
N VAL A 198 -12.34 12.50 0.33
CA VAL A 198 -12.71 13.39 1.45
C VAL A 198 -12.61 12.59 2.74
N LEU A 199 -11.71 13.01 3.62
CA LEU A 199 -11.63 12.47 4.98
C LEU A 199 -12.64 13.20 5.87
N ALA A 200 -13.57 12.44 6.45
CA ALA A 200 -14.60 12.94 7.34
C ALA A 200 -14.11 12.86 8.79
N HIS A 201 -13.90 14.03 9.41
CA HIS A 201 -13.45 14.14 10.79
C HIS A 201 -14.52 14.80 11.65
N TYR A 202 -14.64 14.37 12.90
CA TYR A 202 -15.51 15.05 13.88
C TYR A 202 -14.85 16.31 14.48
N THR A 203 -13.53 16.43 14.36
CA THR A 203 -12.72 17.51 14.95
C THR A 203 -11.42 17.69 14.18
N LEU A 204 -10.87 18.90 14.19
CA LEU A 204 -9.62 19.27 13.52
C LEU A 204 -8.47 19.57 14.50
N ARG A 205 -8.53 19.02 15.72
CA ARG A 205 -7.58 19.34 16.79
C ARG A 205 -6.21 18.67 16.62
N ASP A 206 -6.12 17.57 15.89
CA ASP A 206 -4.85 16.88 15.65
C ASP A 206 -4.22 17.37 14.34
N GLU A 207 -3.29 18.33 14.47
CA GLU A 207 -2.57 18.87 13.32
C GLU A 207 -1.72 17.82 12.59
N ASN A 208 -1.22 16.80 13.28
CA ASN A 208 -0.36 15.78 12.69
C ASN A 208 -1.14 14.91 11.73
N ILE A 209 -2.38 14.55 12.07
CA ILE A 209 -3.28 13.79 11.18
C ILE A 209 -3.64 14.61 9.94
N ILE A 210 -3.90 15.91 10.09
CA ILE A 210 -4.18 16.80 8.96
C ILE A 210 -2.96 16.92 8.04
N LYS A 211 -1.77 17.10 8.61
CA LYS A 211 -0.50 17.11 7.86
C LYS A 211 -0.28 15.79 7.12
N GLU A 212 -0.48 14.66 7.80
CA GLU A 212 -0.35 13.33 7.20
C GLU A 212 -1.28 13.16 6.00
N ALA A 213 -2.55 13.56 6.13
CA ALA A 213 -3.52 13.45 5.05
C ALA A 213 -3.10 14.21 3.79
N TYR A 214 -2.70 15.48 3.94
CA TYR A 214 -2.28 16.29 2.80
C TYR A 214 -0.95 15.82 2.20
N GLN A 215 0.04 15.48 3.03
CA GLN A 215 1.33 14.98 2.57
C GLN A 215 1.20 13.64 1.84
N ALA A 216 0.44 12.69 2.40
CA ALA A 216 0.17 11.40 1.75
C ALA A 216 -0.57 11.58 0.43
N GLY A 217 -1.54 12.50 0.35
CA GLY A 217 -2.22 12.85 -0.88
C GLY A 217 -1.27 13.37 -1.96
N GLN A 218 -0.35 14.26 -1.59
CA GLN A 218 0.69 14.77 -2.49
C GLN A 218 1.61 13.67 -2.99
N ILE A 219 2.10 12.80 -2.10
CA ILE A 219 3.01 11.69 -2.42
C ILE A 219 2.37 10.69 -3.38
N LEU A 220 1.09 10.35 -3.16
CA LEU A 220 0.35 9.38 -3.95
C LEU A 220 -0.31 9.98 -5.19
N GLY A 221 -0.30 11.31 -5.32
CA GLY A 221 -0.99 12.01 -6.39
C GLY A 221 -2.51 11.87 -6.30
N VAL A 222 -3.08 11.71 -5.10
CA VAL A 222 -4.53 11.64 -4.84
C VAL A 222 -4.97 12.98 -4.24
N LYS A 223 -6.07 13.55 -4.73
CA LYS A 223 -6.62 14.78 -4.19
C LYS A 223 -7.26 14.49 -2.84
N VAL A 224 -6.94 15.30 -1.84
CA VAL A 224 -7.45 15.14 -0.48
C VAL A 224 -8.16 16.40 -0.06
N ARG A 225 -9.35 16.23 0.51
CA ARG A 225 -10.08 17.27 1.22
C ARG A 225 -10.40 16.78 2.63
N ILE A 226 -10.45 17.69 3.59
CA ILE A 226 -10.89 17.38 4.95
C ILE A 226 -12.28 17.96 5.15
N GLY A 227 -13.24 17.10 5.49
CA GLY A 227 -14.60 17.47 5.84
C GLY A 227 -14.83 17.38 7.34
N ILE A 228 -15.64 18.30 7.88
CA ILE A 228 -16.11 18.23 9.26
C ILE A 228 -17.48 17.55 9.26
N GLU A 229 -17.56 16.35 9.79
CA GLU A 229 -18.84 15.67 10.01
C GLU A 229 -19.41 16.02 11.39
N PHE A 230 -20.71 16.32 11.44
CA PHE A 230 -21.42 16.56 12.68
C PHE A 230 -22.87 16.12 12.58
N SER A 231 -23.45 15.75 13.73
CA SER A 231 -24.85 15.37 13.80
C SER A 231 -25.68 16.45 14.48
N VAL A 232 -26.87 16.73 13.95
CA VAL A 232 -27.84 17.67 14.53
C VAL A 232 -29.16 16.96 14.80
N GLY A 233 -29.81 17.31 15.91
CA GLY A 233 -31.13 16.80 16.28
C GLY A 233 -31.13 15.90 17.53
N PRO A 234 -32.33 15.44 17.95
CA PRO A 234 -32.48 14.62 19.15
C PRO A 234 -31.82 13.25 18.99
N LYS A 235 -31.39 12.63 20.10
CA LYS A 235 -30.63 11.37 20.14
C LYS A 235 -31.21 10.25 19.27
N TRP A 236 -32.54 10.17 19.17
CA TRP A 236 -33.27 9.11 18.46
C TRP A 236 -33.59 9.44 16.99
N ASN A 237 -33.24 10.64 16.51
CA ASN A 237 -33.47 11.08 15.14
C ASN A 237 -32.39 12.10 14.72
N ARG A 238 -31.13 11.67 14.84
CA ARG A 238 -29.98 12.49 14.43
C ARG A 238 -29.86 12.50 12.91
N ARG A 239 -29.61 13.69 12.36
CA ARG A 239 -29.23 13.86 10.95
C ARG A 239 -27.74 14.18 10.90
N HIS A 240 -27.04 13.54 9.97
CA HIS A 240 -25.60 13.71 9.76
C HIS A 240 -25.37 14.70 8.63
N PHE A 241 -24.46 15.64 8.87
CA PHE A 241 -24.07 16.66 7.91
C PHE A 241 -22.56 16.67 7.80
N MET A 242 -22.08 16.99 6.60
CA MET A 242 -20.66 17.15 6.33
C MET A 242 -20.43 18.56 5.77
N TYR A 243 -19.61 19.34 6.46
CA TYR A 243 -19.15 20.63 6.00
C TYR A 243 -17.79 20.46 5.32
N LEU A 244 -17.70 20.87 4.05
CA LEU A 244 -16.45 20.94 3.32
C LEU A 244 -15.97 22.40 3.30
N PRO A 245 -14.87 22.73 3.98
CA PRO A 245 -14.24 24.03 3.83
C PRO A 245 -13.88 24.28 2.36
N PRO A 246 -13.92 25.55 1.91
CA PRO A 246 -13.60 25.92 0.53
C PRO A 246 -12.19 25.50 0.10
#